data_AF-A0AAU6BMH1-F1
#
_entry.id   AF-A0AAU6BMH1-F1
#
_cell.length_a   1.000
_cell.length_b   1.000
_cell.length_c   1.000
_cell.angle_alpha   90.00
_cell.angle_beta   90.00
_cell.angle_gamma   90.00
#
_symmetry.space_group_name_H-M   'P 1'
#
loop_
_entity.id
_entity.type
_entity.pdbx_description
1 polymer ?
#
loop_
_entity_poly.entity_id
_entity_poly.type
_entity_poly.pdbx_seq_one_letter_code
_entity_poly.pdbx_strand_id
1 'polypeptide(L)'
;MAWLSLRHRARTSGITLIPDALAAHQTRQLRVLRPSVGWPDRIRTDLKSSGRASVTAEKGREEIWFRWRPGRRSRTVWGSIAFDEGAGTVRLDLRASGVYTGSSGLRRGASFVTLCQVAGELGLGEGEGEGEARLS
;
A
#
# COMPACT_ATOMS: atom_id res chain seq x y z
N MET A 1 4.28 -8.52 -20.56
CA MET A 1 3.46 -7.29 -20.42
C MET A 1 3.15 -6.88 -18.98
N ALA A 2 2.71 -7.79 -18.09
CA ALA A 2 2.38 -7.43 -16.69
C ALA A 2 3.57 -6.84 -15.91
N TRP A 3 4.76 -7.44 -16.03
CA TRP A 3 5.97 -7.01 -15.31
C TRP A 3 6.42 -5.58 -15.61
N LEU A 4 6.40 -5.16 -16.89
CA LEU A 4 6.75 -3.79 -17.29
C LEU A 4 5.79 -2.75 -16.69
N SER A 5 4.49 -3.08 -16.62
CA SER A 5 3.50 -2.22 -15.97
C SER A 5 3.73 -2.13 -14.46
N LEU A 6 4.09 -3.23 -13.80
CA LEU A 6 4.45 -3.23 -12.37
C LEU A 6 5.70 -2.41 -12.11
N ARG A 7 6.74 -2.57 -12.95
CA ARG A 7 7.98 -1.78 -12.88
C ARG A 7 7.72 -0.29 -13.05
N HIS A 8 6.84 0.11 -13.97
CA HIS A 8 6.48 1.51 -14.13
C HIS A 8 5.81 2.06 -12.86
N ARG A 9 4.84 1.35 -12.30
CA ARG A 9 4.14 1.76 -11.06
C ARG A 9 5.08 1.87 -9.87
N ALA A 10 5.95 0.87 -9.69
CA ALA A 10 6.98 0.83 -8.68
C ALA A 10 7.86 2.10 -8.72
N ARG A 11 8.33 2.48 -9.92
CA ARG A 11 9.12 3.70 -10.11
C ARG A 11 8.33 4.96 -9.77
N THR A 12 7.08 5.07 -10.20
CA THR A 12 6.26 6.27 -9.94
C THR A 12 5.94 6.43 -8.45
N SER A 13 5.74 5.33 -7.72
CA SER A 13 5.41 5.38 -6.29
C SER A 13 6.62 5.35 -5.36
N GLY A 14 7.85 5.21 -5.89
CA GLY A 14 9.04 5.02 -5.06
C GLY A 14 9.02 3.72 -4.24
N ILE A 15 8.32 2.69 -4.72
CA ILE A 15 8.23 1.37 -4.06
C ILE A 15 9.10 0.39 -4.84
N THR A 16 9.97 -0.36 -4.15
CA THR A 16 10.82 -1.36 -4.79
C THR A 16 9.99 -2.54 -5.30
N LEU A 17 10.20 -2.88 -6.57
CA LEU A 17 9.63 -4.09 -7.16
C LEU A 17 10.41 -5.31 -6.68
N ILE A 18 9.77 -6.17 -5.89
CA ILE A 18 10.39 -7.41 -5.38
C ILE A 18 9.98 -8.64 -6.22
N PRO A 19 10.70 -9.77 -6.11
CA PRO A 19 10.32 -11.02 -6.78
C PRO A 19 8.87 -11.45 -6.49
N ASP A 20 8.40 -11.25 -5.26
CA ASP A 20 7.03 -11.61 -4.85
C ASP A 20 5.98 -10.53 -5.17
N ALA A 21 6.27 -9.59 -6.07
CA ALA A 21 5.31 -8.56 -6.49
C ALA A 21 4.02 -9.15 -7.10
N LEU A 22 4.06 -10.43 -7.48
CA LEU A 22 2.91 -11.16 -8.00
C LEU A 22 2.07 -11.88 -6.93
N ALA A 23 2.53 -11.93 -5.68
CA ALA A 23 1.86 -12.61 -4.60
C ALA A 23 0.49 -12.00 -4.28
N ALA A 24 -0.41 -12.84 -3.78
CA ALA A 24 -1.75 -12.43 -3.34
C ALA A 24 -1.70 -11.53 -2.09
N HIS A 25 -0.61 -11.59 -1.34
CA HIS A 25 -0.39 -10.86 -0.09
C HIS A 25 0.85 -9.98 -0.22
N GLN A 26 0.79 -8.74 0.28
CA GLN A 26 1.93 -7.84 0.42
C GLN A 26 1.89 -7.22 1.81
N THR A 27 3.03 -7.20 2.50
CA THR A 27 3.22 -6.45 3.74
C THR A 27 4.43 -5.53 3.57
N ARG A 28 4.27 -4.26 3.89
CA ARG A 28 5.34 -3.25 3.84
C ARG A 28 5.28 -2.29 5.00
N GLN A 29 6.45 -1.95 5.51
CA GLN A 29 6.63 -0.77 6.33
C GLN A 29 7.07 0.38 5.43
N LEU A 30 6.37 1.51 5.51
CA LEU A 30 6.62 2.70 4.70
C LEU A 30 6.78 3.91 5.60
N ARG A 31 7.64 4.84 5.20
CA ARG A 31 7.78 6.15 5.85
C ARG A 31 6.73 7.11 5.32
N VAL A 32 6.28 7.99 6.20
CA VAL A 32 5.49 9.16 5.81
C VAL A 32 6.45 10.20 5.25
N LEU A 33 6.29 10.59 3.99
CA LEU A 33 7.25 11.48 3.32
C LEU A 33 7.24 12.91 3.88
N ARG A 34 6.10 13.33 4.44
CA ARG A 34 5.92 14.64 5.10
C ARG A 34 5.17 14.46 6.42
N PRO A 35 5.87 14.01 7.47
CA PRO A 35 5.28 13.87 8.79
C PRO A 35 5.01 15.26 9.37
N SER A 36 3.83 15.44 9.92
CA SER A 36 3.39 16.63 10.65
C SER A 36 2.65 16.18 11.91
N VAL A 37 2.46 17.06 12.89
CA VAL A 37 1.56 16.75 14.01
C VAL A 37 0.19 16.32 13.46
N GLY A 38 -0.37 15.22 13.96
CA GLY A 38 -1.65 14.67 13.50
C GLY A 38 -1.62 14.05 12.10
N TRP A 39 -0.45 13.69 11.56
CA TRP A 39 -0.35 13.04 10.25
C TRP A 39 -1.20 11.76 10.09
N PRO A 40 -1.46 10.92 11.12
CA PRO A 40 -2.34 9.77 10.94
C PRO A 40 -3.77 10.17 10.61
N ASP A 41 -4.28 11.23 11.25
CA ASP A 41 -5.62 11.76 10.98
C ASP A 41 -5.72 12.33 9.55
N ARG A 42 -4.63 12.96 9.06
CA ARG A 42 -4.51 13.36 7.65
C ARG A 42 -4.59 12.15 6.71
N ILE A 43 -3.78 11.12 6.97
CA ILE A 43 -3.79 9.90 6.14
C ILE A 43 -5.17 9.22 6.14
N ARG A 44 -5.85 9.17 7.29
CA ARG A 44 -7.23 8.65 7.38
C ARG A 44 -8.19 9.46 6.51
N THR A 45 -8.04 10.78 6.53
CA THR A 45 -8.85 11.70 5.72
C THR A 45 -8.58 11.48 4.23
N ASP A 46 -7.32 11.45 3.82
CA ASP A 46 -6.90 11.23 2.44
C ASP A 46 -7.37 9.86 1.91
N LEU A 47 -7.28 8.82 2.75
CA LEU A 47 -7.78 7.48 2.41
C LEU A 47 -9.29 7.52 2.14
N LYS A 48 -10.06 8.18 3.01
CA LYS A 48 -11.52 8.33 2.87
C LYS A 48 -11.89 9.17 1.64
N SER A 49 -11.09 10.17 1.28
CA SER A 49 -11.35 11.05 0.11
C SER A 49 -10.86 10.48 -1.22
N SER A 50 -10.02 9.43 -1.22
CA SER A 50 -9.41 8.85 -2.44
C SER A 50 -10.40 8.40 -3.53
N GLY A 51 -11.69 8.22 -3.19
CA GLY A 51 -12.72 7.66 -4.06
C GLY A 51 -12.49 6.18 -4.43
N ARG A 52 -11.34 5.59 -4.07
CA ARG A 52 -10.95 4.20 -4.35
C ARG A 52 -11.11 3.30 -3.13
N ALA A 53 -10.90 3.86 -1.95
CA ALA A 53 -11.03 3.16 -0.69
C ALA A 53 -12.48 3.17 -0.18
N SER A 54 -12.84 2.09 0.51
CA SER A 54 -14.00 2.04 1.41
C SER A 54 -13.48 1.57 2.76
N VAL A 55 -13.54 2.43 3.77
CA VAL A 55 -13.14 2.06 5.14
C VAL A 55 -14.14 1.06 5.69
N THR A 56 -13.64 -0.02 6.29
CA THR A 56 -14.47 -1.13 6.81
C THR A 56 -14.46 -1.23 8.32
N ALA A 57 -13.40 -0.78 8.98
CA ALA A 57 -13.30 -0.72 10.43
C ALA A 57 -12.16 0.22 10.85
N GLU A 58 -12.21 0.72 12.08
CA GLU A 58 -11.13 1.47 12.73
C GLU A 58 -10.93 0.91 14.14
N LYS A 59 -9.68 0.64 14.54
CA LYS A 59 -9.33 0.26 15.91
C LYS A 59 -8.66 1.47 16.54
N GLY A 60 -9.49 2.32 17.14
CA GLY A 60 -9.07 3.62 17.66
C GLY A 60 -8.23 4.38 16.64
N ARG A 61 -7.11 4.96 17.10
CA ARG A 61 -6.15 5.69 16.27
C ARG A 61 -5.02 4.81 15.72
N GLU A 62 -4.88 3.58 16.19
CA GLU A 62 -3.75 2.70 15.89
C GLU A 62 -3.83 2.04 14.52
N GLU A 63 -5.04 1.65 14.09
CA GLU A 63 -5.21 0.89 12.84
C GLU A 63 -6.50 1.27 12.11
N ILE A 64 -6.46 1.22 10.78
CA ILE A 64 -7.62 1.37 9.89
C ILE A 64 -7.65 0.24 8.88
N TRP A 65 -8.82 -0.37 8.69
CA TRP A 65 -9.08 -1.39 7.69
C TRP A 65 -9.91 -0.83 6.54
N PHE A 66 -9.62 -1.26 5.33
CA PHE A 66 -10.28 -0.77 4.14
C PHE A 66 -10.33 -1.82 3.02
N ARG A 67 -11.20 -1.57 2.04
CA ARG A 67 -11.18 -2.20 0.73
C ARG A 67 -10.72 -1.19 -0.30
N TRP A 68 -9.83 -1.59 -1.19
CA TRP A 68 -9.30 -0.77 -2.26
C TRP A 68 -9.69 -1.29 -3.64
N ARG A 69 -10.03 -0.38 -4.56
CA ARG A 69 -10.31 -0.69 -5.97
C ARG A 69 -9.12 -0.33 -6.86
N PRO A 70 -8.24 -1.30 -7.21
CA PRO A 70 -7.04 -1.00 -7.99
C PRO A 70 -7.31 -0.63 -9.45
N GLY A 71 -8.51 -0.88 -9.96
CA GLY A 71 -8.93 -0.55 -11.32
C GLY A 71 -10.46 -0.46 -11.47
N ARG A 72 -10.93 -0.39 -12.72
CA ARG A 72 -12.35 -0.18 -13.04
C ARG A 72 -13.27 -1.41 -12.85
N ARG A 73 -12.73 -2.58 -12.53
CA ARG A 73 -13.51 -3.81 -12.31
C ARG A 73 -13.89 -3.95 -10.84
N SER A 74 -14.94 -4.71 -10.54
CA SER A 74 -15.49 -5.00 -9.19
C SER A 74 -14.56 -5.79 -8.24
N ARG A 75 -13.25 -5.81 -8.51
CA ARG A 75 -12.27 -6.54 -7.70
C ARG A 75 -11.72 -5.62 -6.62
N THR A 76 -11.75 -6.09 -5.38
CA THR A 76 -11.23 -5.35 -4.23
C THR A 76 -10.04 -6.06 -3.61
N VAL A 77 -9.06 -5.27 -3.17
CA VAL A 77 -7.98 -5.71 -2.28
C VAL A 77 -8.34 -5.25 -0.88
N TRP A 78 -8.27 -6.16 0.09
CA TRP A 78 -8.38 -5.81 1.50
C TRP A 78 -7.06 -5.23 1.98
N GLY A 79 -7.14 -4.21 2.83
CA GLY A 79 -5.96 -3.58 3.40
C GLY A 79 -6.14 -3.20 4.85
N SER A 80 -5.03 -3.14 5.57
CA SER A 80 -4.94 -2.44 6.85
C SER A 80 -3.71 -1.53 6.89
N ILE A 81 -3.85 -0.40 7.59
CA ILE A 81 -2.76 0.51 7.90
C ILE A 81 -2.64 0.59 9.41
N ALA A 82 -1.54 0.11 9.96
CA ALA A 82 -1.17 0.36 11.36
C ALA A 82 -0.20 1.55 11.42
N PHE A 83 -0.44 2.46 12.35
CA PHE A 83 0.31 3.71 12.49
C PHE A 83 1.35 3.59 13.61
N ASP A 84 2.59 3.98 13.31
CA ASP A 84 3.64 4.23 14.30
C ASP A 84 4.00 5.72 14.25
N GLU A 85 3.31 6.50 15.08
CA GLU A 85 3.49 7.95 15.17
C GLU A 85 4.90 8.34 15.62
N GLY A 86 5.48 7.58 16.55
CA GLY A 86 6.80 7.84 17.10
C GLY A 86 7.90 7.66 16.06
N ALA A 87 7.80 6.63 15.22
CA ALA A 87 8.75 6.39 14.13
C ALA A 87 8.42 7.16 12.84
N GLY A 88 7.23 7.77 12.73
CA GLY A 88 6.76 8.39 11.49
C GLY A 88 6.57 7.37 10.35
N THR A 89 6.14 6.15 10.69
CA THR A 89 5.98 5.05 9.74
C THR A 89 4.60 4.43 9.80
N VAL A 90 4.23 3.71 8.74
CA VAL A 90 3.04 2.88 8.68
C VAL A 90 3.39 1.46 8.28
N ARG A 91 2.69 0.47 8.86
CA ARG A 91 2.67 -0.90 8.35
C ARG A 91 1.42 -1.12 7.51
N LEU A 92 1.60 -1.39 6.23
CA LEU A 92 0.56 -1.66 5.25
C LEU A 92 0.50 -3.16 4.96
N ASP A 93 -0.59 -3.82 5.31
CA ASP A 93 -0.89 -5.23 4.97
C ASP A 93 -2.00 -5.25 3.91
N LEU A 94 -1.77 -5.91 2.77
CA LEU A 94 -2.66 -5.94 1.61
C LEU A 94 -2.91 -7.36 1.11
N ARG A 95 -4.18 -7.76 1.05
CA ARG A 95 -4.61 -9.10 0.66
C ARG A 95 -5.61 -9.05 -0.48
N ALA A 96 -5.27 -9.71 -1.57
CA ALA A 96 -6.18 -10.02 -2.65
C ALA A 96 -7.39 -10.79 -2.10
N SER A 97 -8.62 -10.29 -2.30
CA SER A 97 -9.82 -11.04 -1.91
C SER A 97 -9.88 -12.34 -2.73
N GLY A 98 -9.85 -13.49 -2.04
CA GLY A 98 -9.91 -14.83 -2.63
C GLY A 98 -11.32 -15.28 -3.04
N VAL A 99 -12.33 -14.41 -2.94
CA VAL A 99 -13.68 -14.70 -3.44
C VAL A 99 -13.64 -14.63 -4.96
N TYR A 100 -13.16 -15.70 -5.59
CA TYR A 100 -13.43 -16.23 -6.93
C TYR A 100 -12.34 -17.27 -7.19
N THR A 101 -12.54 -18.47 -6.62
CA THR A 101 -11.84 -19.72 -6.93
C THR A 101 -12.23 -20.24 -8.33
N GLY A 102 -12.19 -19.35 -9.32
CA GLY A 102 -12.31 -19.69 -10.72
C GLY A 102 -11.07 -19.14 -11.43
N SER A 103 -10.56 -19.90 -12.39
CA SER A 103 -9.40 -19.61 -13.26
C SER A 103 -9.35 -18.22 -13.92
N SER A 104 -10.33 -17.33 -13.69
CA SER A 104 -10.27 -15.90 -14.00
C SER A 104 -9.63 -15.10 -12.86
N GLY A 105 -8.40 -15.47 -12.49
CA GLY A 105 -7.66 -14.93 -11.36
C GLY A 105 -7.65 -13.41 -11.26
N LEU A 106 -7.57 -12.88 -10.04
CA LEU A 106 -6.97 -11.57 -9.82
C LEU A 106 -5.69 -11.52 -10.68
N ARG A 107 -5.48 -10.45 -11.47
CA ARG A 107 -4.20 -10.32 -12.18
C ARG A 107 -3.13 -10.43 -11.11
N ARG A 108 -2.24 -11.43 -11.23
CA ARG A 108 -1.10 -11.60 -10.32
C ARG A 108 -0.49 -10.22 -10.06
N GLY A 109 -0.29 -9.89 -8.79
CA GLY A 109 0.23 -8.59 -8.35
C GLY A 109 -0.79 -7.47 -8.15
N ALA A 110 -2.10 -7.76 -8.07
CA ALA A 110 -3.09 -6.74 -7.68
C ALA A 110 -2.78 -6.11 -6.31
N SER A 111 -2.31 -6.90 -5.35
CA SER A 111 -1.89 -6.39 -4.04
C SER A 111 -0.70 -5.44 -4.15
N PHE A 112 0.27 -5.73 -5.03
CA PHE A 112 1.39 -4.83 -5.30
C PHE A 112 0.96 -3.55 -6.06
N VAL A 113 0.01 -3.66 -6.99
CA VAL A 113 -0.57 -2.47 -7.63
C VAL A 113 -1.28 -1.60 -6.60
N THR A 114 -2.05 -2.19 -5.68
CA THR A 114 -2.68 -1.47 -4.57
C THR A 114 -1.63 -0.83 -3.67
N LEU A 115 -0.54 -1.53 -3.35
CA LEU A 115 0.59 -0.98 -2.58
C LEU A 115 1.12 0.32 -3.21
N CYS A 116 1.43 0.29 -4.51
CA CYS A 116 1.94 1.47 -5.21
C CYS A 116 0.93 2.64 -5.23
N GLN A 117 -0.36 2.32 -5.42
CA GLN A 117 -1.41 3.34 -5.47
C GLN A 117 -1.66 3.97 -4.10
N VAL A 118 -1.79 3.15 -3.05
CA VAL A 118 -1.97 3.62 -1.67
C VAL A 118 -0.76 4.45 -1.24
N ALA A 119 0.47 4.00 -1.57
CA ALA A 119 1.66 4.77 -1.25
C ALA A 119 1.68 6.14 -1.94
N GLY A 120 1.38 6.20 -3.23
CA GLY A 120 1.31 7.47 -3.97
C GLY A 120 0.19 8.40 -3.47
N GLU A 121 -0.98 7.85 -3.18
CA GLU A 121 -2.15 8.63 -2.72
C GLU A 121 -1.93 9.23 -1.33
N LEU A 122 -1.29 8.47 -0.43
CA LEU A 122 -1.13 8.85 0.98
C LEU A 122 0.24 9.50 1.29
N GLY A 123 1.07 9.73 0.26
CA GLY A 123 2.41 10.31 0.42
C GLY A 123 3.33 9.43 1.27
N LEU A 124 3.33 8.12 1.00
CA LEU A 124 4.19 7.14 1.65
C LEU A 124 5.32 6.73 0.70
N GLY A 125 6.48 6.40 1.26
CA GLY A 125 7.60 5.87 0.49
C GLY A 125 8.39 4.83 1.27
N GLU A 126 9.23 4.08 0.57
CA GLU A 126 10.28 3.32 1.25
C GLU A 126 11.26 4.32 1.87
N GLY A 127 11.56 4.16 3.15
CA GLY A 127 12.63 4.94 3.77
C GLY A 127 13.97 4.46 3.23
N GLU A 128 14.90 5.37 2.99
CA GLU A 128 16.32 5.03 3.01
C GLU A 128 16.65 4.57 4.44
N GLY A 129 16.58 3.26 4.67
CA GLY A 129 17.38 2.60 5.69
C GLY A 129 18.73 2.30 5.06
N GLU A 130 19.76 3.05 5.45
CA GLU A 130 21.18 2.72 5.26
C GLU A 130 21.56 2.17 3.88
N GLY A 131 21.46 3.03 2.86
CA GLY A 131 22.31 2.94 1.68
C GLY A 131 23.67 3.60 1.91
N GLU A 132 24.34 3.34 3.05
CA GLU A 132 25.72 3.80 3.26
C GLU A 132 26.49 2.88 4.23
N ALA A 133 26.80 1.68 3.76
CA ALA A 133 28.12 1.10 4.03
C ALA A 133 29.01 1.38 2.81
N ARG A 134 29.32 2.67 2.60
CA ARG A 134 30.63 3.04 2.07
C ARG A 134 31.58 3.11 3.27
N LEU A 135 32.86 2.92 2.98
CA LEU A 135 34.02 2.79 3.88
C LEU A 135 34.26 1.31 4.28
N SER A 136 35.36 0.65 3.93
CA SER A 136 36.62 1.05 3.27
C SER A 136 37.29 -0.21 2.72
#